data_AF-X1QVF7-F1
#
_entry.id   AF-X1QVF7-F1
#
_cell.length_a   1.000
_cell.length_b   1.000
_cell.length_c   1.000
_cell.angle_alpha   90.00
_cell.angle_beta   90.00
_cell.angle_gamma   90.00
#
_symmetry.space_group_name_H-M   'P 1'
#
loop_
_entity.id
_entity.type
_entity.pdbx_description
1 polymer ?
#
loop_
_entity_poly.entity_id
_entity_poly.type
_entity_poly.pdbx_seq_one_letter_code
_entity_poly.pdbx_strand_id
1 'polypeptide(L)'
;MTNYTKIDNLIYLAHQAKDNGNFPLAEKFIKQLLLETLKGKDAKLIRIAAETLIEHRRLHIAHVHKILRRIDPIQSKQKELS
;
A
#
# COMPACT_ATOMS: atom_id res chain seq x y z
N MET A 1 -22.46 -10.66 -9.38
CA MET A 1 -22.42 -9.27 -9.88
C MET A 1 -21.38 -8.50 -9.07
N THR A 2 -20.54 -7.72 -9.73
CA THR A 2 -19.53 -6.88 -9.06
C THR A 2 -20.21 -5.81 -8.21
N ASN A 3 -19.88 -5.73 -6.92
CA ASN A 3 -20.43 -4.70 -6.03
C ASN A 3 -19.56 -3.44 -6.12
N TYR A 4 -19.95 -2.53 -7.01
CA TYR A 4 -19.20 -1.29 -7.28
C TYR A 4 -19.12 -0.37 -6.06
N THR A 5 -20.19 -0.25 -5.26
CA THR A 5 -20.16 0.54 -4.01
C THR A 5 -19.08 0.05 -3.05
N LYS A 6 -18.91 -1.26 -2.94
CA LYS A 6 -17.88 -1.86 -2.09
C LYS A 6 -16.47 -1.60 -2.64
N ILE A 7 -16.31 -1.64 -3.96
CA ILE A 7 -15.04 -1.29 -4.63
C ILE A 7 -14.68 0.17 -4.34
N ASP A 8 -15.62 1.09 -4.53
CA ASP A 8 -15.39 2.53 -4.31
C ASP A 8 -15.02 2.82 -2.85
N ASN A 9 -15.71 2.18 -1.90
CA ASN A 9 -15.39 2.29 -0.48
C ASN A 9 -13.97 1.77 -0.17
N LEU A 10 -13.55 0.65 -0.78
CA LEU A 10 -12.21 0.10 -0.58
C LEU A 10 -11.13 1.01 -1.16
N ILE A 11 -11.39 1.64 -2.30
CA ILE A 11 -10.50 2.64 -2.90
C ILE A 11 -10.38 3.85 -1.96
N TYR A 12 -11.50 4.40 -1.50
CA TYR A 12 -11.53 5.52 -0.57
C TYR A 12 -10.74 5.23 0.72
N LEU A 13 -10.96 4.07 1.34
CA LEU A 13 -10.28 3.66 2.56
C LEU A 13 -8.78 3.43 2.34
N ALA A 14 -8.38 2.86 1.20
CA ALA A 14 -6.97 2.70 0.85
C ALA A 14 -6.27 4.06 0.70
N HIS A 15 -6.93 5.04 0.08
CA HIS A 15 -6.43 6.41 -0.03
C HIS A 15 -6.26 7.08 1.34
N GLN A 16 -7.30 7.05 2.18
CA GLN A 16 -7.25 7.60 3.53
C GLN A 16 -6.14 6.97 4.37
N ALA A 17 -5.96 5.64 4.30
CA ALA A 17 -4.88 4.96 5.00
C ALA A 17 -3.49 5.40 4.52
N LYS A 18 -3.32 5.61 3.21
CA LYS A 18 -2.06 6.10 2.63
C LYS A 18 -1.76 7.54 3.04
N ASP A 19 -2.75 8.41 3.02
CA ASP A 19 -2.61 9.83 3.39
C ASP A 19 -2.24 9.99 4.87
N ASN A 20 -2.73 9.08 5.72
CA ASN A 20 -2.36 8.97 7.14
C ASN A 20 -1.02 8.25 7.38
N GLY A 21 -0.29 7.86 6.33
CA GLY A 21 0.99 7.13 6.44
C GLY A 21 0.88 5.68 6.91
N ASN A 22 -0.33 5.13 7.01
CA ASN A 22 -0.57 3.74 7.41
C ASN A 22 -0.53 2.80 6.19
N PHE A 23 0.67 2.63 5.64
CA PHE A 23 0.91 1.79 4.46
C PHE A 23 0.48 0.31 4.63
N PRO A 24 0.63 -0.33 5.81
CA PRO A 24 0.13 -1.69 6.02
C PRO A 24 -1.41 -1.78 5.91
N LEU A 25 -2.13 -0.80 6.47
CA LEU A 25 -3.59 -0.75 6.38
C LEU A 25 -4.05 -0.49 4.94
N ALA A 26 -3.38 0.42 4.24
CA ALA A 26 -3.64 0.67 2.82
C ALA A 26 -3.45 -0.62 2.00
N GLU A 27 -2.38 -1.39 2.23
CA GLU A 27 -2.17 -2.67 1.54
C GLU A 27 -3.28 -3.67 1.83
N LYS A 28 -3.80 -3.71 3.07
CA LYS A 28 -4.92 -4.58 3.44
C LYS A 28 -6.18 -4.24 2.63
N PHE A 29 -6.51 -2.96 2.48
CA PHE A 29 -7.65 -2.54 1.67
C PHE A 29 -7.47 -2.84 0.18
N ILE A 30 -6.26 -2.65 -0.38
CA ILE A 30 -5.96 -2.97 -1.77
C ILE A 30 -6.04 -4.50 -2.02
N LYS A 31 -5.59 -5.34 -1.09
CA LYS A 31 -5.78 -6.80 -1.17
C LYS A 31 -7.26 -7.18 -1.18
N GLN A 32 -8.06 -6.54 -0.33
CA GLN A 32 -9.49 -6.78 -0.29
C GLN A 32 -10.18 -6.31 -1.57
N LEU A 33 -9.75 -5.19 -2.15
CA LEU A 33 -10.18 -4.73 -3.47
C LEU A 33 -9.91 -5.79 -4.54
N LEU A 34 -8.70 -6.35 -4.58
CA LEU A 34 -8.37 -7.43 -5.52
C LEU A 34 -9.31 -8.64 -5.36
N LEU A 35 -9.58 -9.07 -4.12
CA LEU A 35 -10.51 -10.18 -3.87
C LEU A 35 -11.94 -9.89 -4.37
N GLU A 36 -12.43 -8.66 -4.20
CA GLU A 36 -13.75 -8.28 -4.70
C GLU A 36 -13.79 -8.20 -6.23
N THR A 37 -12.72 -7.72 -6.88
CA THR A 37 -12.62 -7.72 -8.36
C THR A 37 -12.57 -9.14 -8.93
N LEU A 38 -11.88 -10.08 -8.24
CA LEU A 38 -11.84 -11.50 -8.60
C LEU A 38 -13.23 -12.15 -8.54
N LYS A 39 -14.03 -11.84 -7.51
CA LYS A 39 -15.43 -12.30 -7.42
C LYS A 39 -16.30 -11.76 -8.56
N GLY A 40 -16.02 -10.54 -9.00
CA GLY A 40 -16.68 -9.90 -10.13
C GLY A 40 -16.32 -10.51 -11.50
N LYS A 41 -15.22 -11.26 -11.59
CA LYS A 41 -14.65 -11.83 -12.83
C LYS A 41 -14.37 -10.78 -13.93
N ASP A 42 -14.21 -9.51 -13.55
CA ASP A 42 -13.87 -8.43 -14.46
C ASP A 42 -12.34 -8.39 -14.63
N ALA A 43 -11.86 -8.91 -15.75
CA ALA A 43 -10.43 -8.99 -16.05
C ALA A 43 -9.73 -7.62 -16.06
N LYS A 44 -10.43 -6.55 -16.46
CA LYS A 44 -9.88 -5.20 -16.48
C LYS A 44 -9.68 -4.68 -15.06
N LEU A 45 -10.69 -4.86 -14.20
CA LEU A 45 -10.61 -4.45 -12.79
C LEU A 45 -9.58 -5.28 -12.01
N ILE A 46 -9.50 -6.58 -12.28
CA ILE A 46 -8.49 -7.47 -11.67
C ILE A 46 -7.08 -6.97 -12.02
N ARG A 47 -6.83 -6.64 -13.29
CA ARG A 47 -5.53 -6.11 -13.73
C ARG A 47 -5.18 -4.81 -12.99
N ILE A 48 -6.12 -3.85 -12.95
CA ILE A 48 -5.92 -2.55 -12.29
C ILE A 48 -5.63 -2.75 -10.79
N ALA A 49 -6.39 -3.62 -10.10
CA ALA A 49 -6.19 -3.88 -8.67
C ALA A 49 -4.85 -4.56 -8.40
N ALA A 50 -4.41 -5.48 -9.27
CA ALA A 50 -3.13 -6.14 -9.15
C ALA A 50 -1.95 -5.19 -9.39
N GLU A 51 -2.00 -4.36 -10.44
CA GLU A 51 -1.01 -3.31 -10.73
C GLU A 51 -0.91 -2.33 -9.56
N THR A 52 -2.05 -1.90 -9.01
CA THR A 52 -2.11 -1.02 -7.84
C THR A 52 -1.42 -1.63 -6.62
N LEU A 53 -1.62 -2.94 -6.37
CA LEU A 53 -0.96 -3.62 -5.25
C LEU A 53 0.57 -3.69 -5.42
N ILE A 54 1.04 -3.93 -6.64
CA ILE A 54 2.47 -3.96 -6.96
C ILE A 54 3.09 -2.59 -6.76
N GLU A 55 2.48 -1.54 -7.31
CA GLU A 55 2.99 -0.17 -7.18
C GLU A 55 2.95 0.32 -5.72
N HIS A 56 1.90 0.00 -4.96
CA HIS A 56 1.85 0.30 -3.52
C HIS A 56 3.02 -0.32 -2.77
N ARG A 57 3.32 -1.60 -3.02
CA ARG A 57 4.46 -2.29 -2.40
C ARG A 57 5.79 -1.67 -2.79
N ARG A 58 5.96 -1.34 -4.07
CA ARG A 58 7.18 -0.69 -4.58
C ARG A 58 7.42 0.66 -3.89
N LEU A 59 6.38 1.49 -3.80
CA LEU A 59 6.46 2.79 -3.12
C LEU A 59 6.67 2.64 -1.61
N HIS A 60 6.00 1.68 -0.98
CA HIS A 60 6.18 1.40 0.45
C HIS A 60 7.61 0.96 0.75
N ILE A 61 8.20 0.06 -0.05
CA ILE A 61 9.60 -0.35 0.08
C ILE A 61 10.54 0.85 -0.10
N ALA A 62 10.31 1.68 -1.12
CA ALA A 62 11.13 2.89 -1.32
C ALA A 62 11.03 3.86 -0.14
N HIS A 63 9.84 4.01 0.44
CA HIS A 63 9.61 4.84 1.63
C HIS A 63 10.33 4.28 2.86
N VAL A 64 10.18 2.98 3.15
CA VAL A 64 10.88 2.30 4.25
C VAL A 64 12.40 2.40 4.06
N HIS A 65 12.91 2.16 2.86
CA HIS A 65 14.34 2.26 2.57
C HIS A 65 14.86 3.67 2.80
N LYS A 66 14.10 4.71 2.42
CA LYS A 66 14.44 6.11 2.70
C LYS A 66 14.48 6.41 4.21
N ILE A 67 13.56 5.83 4.99
CA ILE A 67 13.56 5.96 6.45
C ILE A 67 14.79 5.26 7.04
N LEU A 68 15.06 4.02 6.65
CA LEU A 68 16.21 3.26 7.14
C LEU A 68 17.54 3.97 6.85
N ARG A 69 17.71 4.51 5.63
CA ARG A 69 18.89 5.32 5.28
C ARG A 69 19.04 6.61 6.10
N ARG A 70 17.97 7.14 6.70
CA ARG A 70 18.06 8.28 7.62
C ARG A 70 18.44 7.84 9.03
N ILE A 71 18.08 6.63 9.43
CA ILE A 71 18.43 6.06 10.72
C ILE A 71 19.91 5.65 10.75
N ASP A 72 20.45 5.07 9.67
CA ASP A 72 21.87 4.66 9.57
C ASP A 72 22.89 5.76 9.96
N PRO A 73 22.84 7.00 9.43
CA PRO A 73 23.77 8.06 9.81
C PRO A 73 23.55 8.57 11.25
N ILE A 74 22.35 8.40 11.81
CA ILE A 74 22.08 8.73 13.22
C ILE A 74 22.68 7.66 14.13
N GLN A 75 22.55 6.37 13.77
CA GLN A 75 23.19 5.26 14.50
C GLN A 75 24.72 5.32 14.40
N SER A 76 25.28 5.72 13.26
CA SER A 76 26.74 5.90 13.12
C SER A 76 27.27 7.00 14.06
N LYS A 77 26.55 8.12 14.19
CA LYS A 77 26.94 9.22 15.11
C LYS A 77 26.80 8.87 16.59
N GLN A 78 25.82 8.03 16.96
CA GLN A 78 25.70 7.56 18.36
C GLN A 78 26.82 6.59 18.75
N LYS A 79 27.38 5.85 17.79
CA LYS A 79 28.52 4.94 18.03
C LYS A 79 29.86 5.67 18.22
N GLU A 80 30.01 6.88 17.69
CA GLU A 80 31.21 7.72 17.89
C GLU A 80 31.18 8.52 19.19
N LEU A 81 30.01 8.63 19.84
CA LEU A 81 29.81 9.38 21.08
C LEU A 81 29.71 8.50 22.33
N SER A 82 29.89 7.18 22.20
CA SER A 82 29.88 6.20 23.29
C SER A 82 31.21 5.49 23.41
#